data_AF-A0A7J9IU82-F1
#
_entry.id   AF-A0A7J9IU82-F1
#
_cell.length_a   1.000
_cell.length_b   1.000
_cell.length_c   1.000
_cell.angle_alpha   90.00
_cell.angle_beta   90.00
_cell.angle_gamma   90.00
#
_symmetry.space_group_name_H-M   'P 1'
#
loop_
_entity.id
_entity.type
_entity.pdbx_description
1 polymer ?
#
loop_
_entity_poly.entity_id
_entity_poly.type
_entity_poly.pdbx_seq_one_letter_code
_entity_poly.pdbx_strand_id
1 'polypeptide(L)'
;MISNPVNSTVPIAAEVFKKAGTYDEKKLFGVTTLDLVRAKTFYAEKAKIKVGDVNVPVVGGHAGITILPLFSQATPKANLAEGDIKVLTKRTQDGGTEVVEAKTGKGSATLSMA
;
A
#
# COMPACT_ATOMS: atom_id res chain seq x y z
N MET A 1 -7.91 11.18 -0.12
CA MET A 1 -8.68 10.49 0.92
C MET A 1 -7.79 9.49 1.65
N ILE A 2 -7.77 9.54 2.98
CA ILE A 2 -7.03 8.60 3.84
C ILE A 2 -8.00 7.69 4.62
N SER A 3 -9.24 8.11 4.83
CA SER A 3 -10.23 7.40 5.62
C SER A 3 -10.44 5.97 5.11
N ASN A 4 -10.20 5.01 6.00
CA ASN A 4 -10.45 3.60 5.74
C ASN A 4 -11.94 3.25 5.84
N PRO A 5 -12.44 2.30 5.03
CA PRO A 5 -11.72 1.56 3.98
C PRO A 5 -11.62 2.37 2.66
N VAL A 6 -10.39 2.67 2.20
CA VAL A 6 -10.15 3.54 1.02
C VAL A 6 -10.87 3.03 -0.24
N ASN A 7 -10.93 1.71 -0.42
CA ASN A 7 -11.59 1.05 -1.55
C ASN A 7 -13.09 1.41 -1.67
N SER A 8 -13.73 1.82 -0.59
CA SER A 8 -15.15 2.22 -0.58
C SER A 8 -15.32 3.72 -0.39
N THR A 9 -14.46 4.37 0.40
CA THR A 9 -14.60 5.81 0.70
C THR A 9 -14.32 6.67 -0.53
N VAL A 10 -13.42 6.26 -1.42
CA VAL A 10 -13.16 6.97 -2.69
C VAL A 10 -14.39 6.95 -3.61
N PRO A 11 -15.01 5.80 -3.94
CA PRO A 11 -16.29 5.78 -4.65
C PRO A 11 -17.39 6.60 -3.98
N ILE A 12 -17.50 6.56 -2.65
CA ILE A 12 -18.49 7.37 -1.91
C ILE A 12 -18.26 8.86 -2.15
N ALA A 13 -17.03 9.35 -2.03
CA ALA A 13 -16.71 10.74 -2.29
C ALA A 13 -16.97 11.14 -3.74
N ALA A 14 -16.68 10.25 -4.70
CA ALA A 14 -17.00 10.49 -6.11
C ALA A 14 -18.50 10.73 -6.31
N GLU A 15 -19.36 9.89 -5.74
CA GLU A 15 -20.82 10.05 -5.84
C GLU A 15 -21.34 11.31 -5.14
N VAL A 16 -20.74 11.69 -4.00
CA VAL A 16 -21.06 12.95 -3.32
C VAL A 16 -20.71 14.15 -4.21
N PHE A 17 -19.52 14.16 -4.82
CA PHE A 17 -19.12 15.24 -5.74
C PHE A 17 -19.97 15.27 -7.01
N LYS A 18 -20.38 14.12 -7.54
CA LYS A 18 -21.30 14.04 -8.69
C LYS A 18 -22.65 14.66 -8.35
N LYS A 19 -23.23 14.31 -7.20
CA LYS A 19 -24.48 14.92 -6.70
C LYS A 19 -24.35 16.42 -6.49
N ALA A 20 -23.18 16.90 -6.09
CA ALA A 20 -22.88 18.32 -5.93
C ALA A 20 -22.49 19.03 -7.24
N GLY A 21 -22.40 18.33 -8.39
CA GLY A 21 -22.00 18.90 -9.67
C GLY A 21 -20.54 19.36 -9.76
N THR A 22 -19.68 18.89 -8.84
CA THR A 22 -18.28 19.34 -8.68
C THR A 22 -17.26 18.21 -8.88
N TYR A 23 -17.68 17.07 -9.42
CA TYR A 23 -16.80 15.92 -9.64
C TYR A 23 -15.76 16.20 -10.73
N ASP A 24 -14.48 16.06 -10.35
CA ASP A 24 -13.32 16.07 -11.24
C ASP A 24 -12.46 14.84 -10.92
N GLU A 25 -12.44 13.88 -11.83
CA GLU A 25 -11.69 12.62 -11.70
C GLU A 25 -10.18 12.84 -11.52
N LYS A 26 -9.65 13.97 -11.99
CA LYS A 26 -8.23 14.32 -11.86
C LYS A 26 -7.87 14.90 -10.50
N LYS A 27 -8.86 15.12 -9.63
CA LYS A 27 -8.68 15.73 -8.29
C LYS A 27 -9.08 14.81 -7.13
N LEU A 28 -9.66 13.65 -7.40
CA LEU A 28 -10.02 12.68 -6.37
C LEU A 28 -8.98 11.56 -6.29
N PHE A 29 -8.19 11.55 -5.21
CA PHE A 29 -7.16 10.54 -4.99
C PHE A 29 -7.42 9.74 -3.71
N GLY A 30 -7.37 8.40 -3.82
CA GLY A 30 -7.23 7.50 -2.68
C GLY A 30 -5.76 7.35 -2.32
N VAL A 31 -5.38 7.63 -1.07
CA VAL A 31 -3.97 7.56 -0.65
C VAL A 31 -3.62 6.11 -0.36
N THR A 32 -2.83 5.50 -1.23
CA THR A 32 -2.28 4.12 -1.08
C THR A 32 -0.77 4.11 -0.86
N THR A 33 -0.16 5.28 -0.66
CA THR A 33 1.30 5.47 -0.56
C THR A 33 1.93 4.64 0.55
N LEU A 34 1.20 4.35 1.63
CA LEU A 34 1.69 3.50 2.72
C LEU A 34 2.04 2.09 2.22
N ASP A 35 1.31 1.55 1.25
CA ASP A 35 1.59 0.22 0.69
C ASP A 35 2.87 0.23 -0.15
N LEU A 36 3.12 1.32 -0.89
CA LEU A 36 4.40 1.55 -1.59
C LEU A 36 5.56 1.58 -0.58
N VAL A 37 5.43 2.33 0.51
CA VAL A 37 6.46 2.45 1.55
C VAL A 37 6.76 1.08 2.20
N ARG A 38 5.71 0.29 2.50
CA ARG A 38 5.85 -1.07 3.00
C ARG A 38 6.58 -1.99 2.01
N ALA A 39 6.08 -2.06 0.78
CA ALA A 39 6.65 -2.92 -0.26
C ALA A 39 8.13 -2.57 -0.52
N LYS A 40 8.44 -1.27 -0.60
CA LYS A 40 9.79 -0.73 -0.75
C LYS A 40 10.70 -1.15 0.41
N THR A 41 10.23 -1.02 1.64
CA THR A 41 10.99 -1.39 2.85
C THR A 41 11.26 -2.89 2.90
N PHE A 42 10.24 -3.72 2.70
CA PHE A 42 10.37 -5.18 2.75
C PHE A 42 11.24 -5.73 1.61
N TYR A 43 11.10 -5.17 0.41
CA TYR A 43 11.94 -5.53 -0.73
C TYR A 43 13.40 -5.18 -0.49
N ALA A 44 13.67 -3.96 -0.02
CA ALA A 44 15.02 -3.49 0.28
C ALA A 44 15.71 -4.35 1.35
N GLU A 45 14.99 -4.70 2.42
CA GLU A 45 15.46 -5.59 3.49
C GLU A 45 15.86 -6.97 2.92
N LYS A 46 15.00 -7.56 2.09
CA LYS A 46 15.25 -8.88 1.49
C LYS A 46 16.38 -8.86 0.46
N ALA A 47 16.43 -7.83 -0.37
CA ALA A 47 17.45 -7.66 -1.40
C ALA A 47 18.79 -7.13 -0.86
N LYS A 48 18.84 -6.71 0.42
CA LYS A 48 20.01 -6.06 1.06
C LYS A 48 20.45 -4.79 0.33
N ILE A 49 19.48 -3.98 -0.11
CA ILE A 49 19.68 -2.72 -0.83
C ILE A 49 19.21 -1.58 0.06
N LYS A 50 19.78 -0.38 -0.10
CA LYS A 50 19.30 0.81 0.60
C LYS A 50 17.86 1.09 0.19
N VAL A 51 16.99 1.25 1.19
CA VAL A 51 15.57 1.56 0.97
C VAL A 51 15.42 2.76 0.05
N GLY A 52 16.18 3.84 0.25
CA GLY A 52 16.11 5.06 -0.56
C GLY A 52 16.14 4.84 -2.08
N ASP A 53 16.95 3.88 -2.53
CA ASP A 53 17.23 3.60 -3.94
C ASP A 53 16.22 2.62 -4.57
N VAL A 54 15.31 2.06 -3.75
CA VAL A 54 14.31 1.09 -4.20
C VAL A 54 13.03 1.78 -4.64
N ASN A 55 12.45 1.33 -5.74
CA ASN A 55 11.10 1.66 -6.17
C ASN A 55 10.36 0.38 -6.54
N VAL A 56 9.21 0.15 -5.90
CA VAL A 56 8.33 -1.00 -6.15
C VAL A 56 6.94 -0.46 -6.44
N PRO A 57 6.42 -0.61 -7.68
CA PRO A 57 5.04 -0.25 -7.99
C PRO A 57 4.07 -1.13 -7.19
N VAL A 58 3.05 -0.52 -6.61
CA VAL A 58 1.92 -1.22 -5.96
C VAL A 58 0.63 -0.74 -6.61
N VAL A 59 -0.19 -1.68 -7.04
CA VAL A 59 -1.46 -1.42 -7.75
C VAL A 59 -2.63 -2.13 -7.07
N GLY A 60 -3.84 -1.89 -7.57
CA GLY A 60 -5.06 -2.50 -7.05
C GLY A 60 -5.77 -1.59 -6.05
N GLY A 61 -5.95 -2.06 -4.82
CA GLY A 61 -6.62 -1.34 -3.73
C GLY A 61 -5.77 -1.31 -2.45
N HIS A 62 -6.39 -0.85 -1.35
CA HIS A 62 -5.77 -0.65 -0.04
C HIS A 62 -6.34 -1.58 1.04
N ALA A 63 -6.66 -2.84 0.69
CA ALA A 63 -7.21 -3.81 1.65
C ALA A 63 -6.80 -5.25 1.31
N GLY A 64 -5.99 -5.88 2.17
CA GLY A 64 -5.63 -7.29 2.07
C GLY A 64 -5.17 -7.68 0.66
N ILE A 65 -5.80 -8.69 0.07
CA ILE A 65 -5.44 -9.23 -1.25
C ILE A 65 -5.57 -8.24 -2.41
N THR A 66 -6.25 -7.11 -2.21
CA THR A 66 -6.35 -6.06 -3.24
C THR A 66 -5.05 -5.27 -3.40
N ILE A 67 -4.13 -5.35 -2.43
CA ILE A 67 -2.80 -4.72 -2.49
C ILE A 67 -1.89 -5.62 -3.32
N LEU A 68 -1.48 -5.15 -4.50
CA LEU A 68 -0.68 -5.91 -5.46
C LEU A 68 0.70 -5.27 -5.67
N PRO A 69 1.72 -5.66 -4.88
CA PRO A 69 3.11 -5.24 -5.10
C PRO A 69 3.71 -5.93 -6.34
N LEU A 70 4.11 -5.15 -7.33
CA LEU A 70 4.70 -5.64 -8.57
C LEU A 70 6.23 -5.77 -8.43
N PHE A 71 6.67 -6.77 -7.65
CA PHE A 71 8.10 -7.02 -7.42
C PHE A 71 8.88 -7.34 -8.71
N SER A 72 8.21 -7.80 -9.76
CA SER A 72 8.80 -7.99 -11.10
C SER A 72 9.22 -6.67 -11.77
N GLN A 73 8.61 -5.55 -11.37
CA GLN A 73 8.91 -4.19 -11.83
C GLN A 73 9.71 -3.38 -10.80
N ALA A 74 10.23 -4.04 -9.77
CA ALA A 74 11.08 -3.38 -8.78
C ALA A 74 12.39 -2.88 -9.41
N THR A 75 12.82 -1.70 -8.98
CA THR A 75 14.09 -1.09 -9.39
C THR A 75 14.86 -0.69 -8.13
N PRO A 76 16.16 -1.04 -8.00
CA PRO A 76 16.90 -1.99 -8.84
C PRO A 76 16.33 -3.42 -8.78
N LYS A 77 16.56 -4.20 -9.84
CA LYS A 77 16.13 -5.61 -9.89
C LYS A 77 17.01 -6.48 -9.00
N ALA A 78 16.38 -7.18 -8.07
CA ALA A 78 16.95 -8.26 -7.29
C ALA A 78 16.39 -9.60 -7.77
N ASN A 79 17.26 -10.60 -7.92
CA ASN A 79 16.86 -11.97 -8.25
C ASN A 79 16.39 -12.68 -6.97
N LEU A 80 15.14 -12.44 -6.58
CA LEU A 80 14.51 -13.11 -5.45
C LEU A 80 13.88 -14.43 -5.89
N ALA A 81 13.92 -15.45 -5.03
CA ALA A 81 13.23 -16.71 -5.28
C ALA A 81 11.71 -16.52 -5.27
N GLU A 82 10.97 -17.36 -6.01
CA GLU A 82 9.51 -17.27 -6.06
C GLU A 82 8.86 -17.39 -4.66
N GLY A 83 9.41 -18.23 -3.79
CA GLY A 83 8.97 -18.35 -2.41
C GLY A 83 9.11 -17.05 -1.63
N ASP A 84 10.18 -16.30 -1.85
CA ASP A 84 10.40 -15.00 -1.21
C ASP A 84 9.40 -13.96 -1.72
N ILE A 85 9.10 -13.97 -3.02
CA ILE A 85 8.09 -13.06 -3.62
C ILE A 85 6.72 -13.30 -3.01
N LYS A 86 6.32 -14.58 -2.81
CA LYS A 86 5.03 -14.93 -2.18
C LYS A 86 4.95 -14.44 -0.73
N VAL A 87 6.01 -14.67 0.05
CA VAL A 87 6.09 -14.21 1.45
C VAL A 87 6.07 -12.67 1.53
N LEU A 88 6.84 -11.98 0.68
CA LEU A 88 6.85 -10.51 0.63
C LEU A 88 5.49 -9.94 0.23
N THR A 89 4.81 -10.58 -0.73
CA THR A 89 3.47 -10.17 -1.16
C THR A 89 2.50 -10.27 0.01
N LYS A 90 2.49 -11.42 0.70
CA LYS A 90 1.60 -11.63 1.85
C LYS A 90 1.88 -10.65 2.99
N ARG A 91 3.15 -10.43 3.33
CA ARG A 91 3.57 -9.45 4.36
C ARG A 91 3.14 -8.02 3.98
N THR A 92 3.23 -7.65 2.70
CA THR A 92 2.78 -6.33 2.23
C THR A 92 1.27 -6.16 2.41
N GLN A 93 0.49 -7.20 2.07
CA GLN A 93 -0.97 -7.21 2.20
C GLN A 93 -1.44 -7.16 3.67
N ASP A 94 -0.70 -7.84 4.56
CA ASP A 94 -1.04 -7.96 5.99
C ASP A 94 -0.35 -6.88 6.86
N GLY A 95 0.45 -5.98 6.26
CA GLY A 95 1.24 -5.00 7.01
C GLY A 95 0.41 -3.99 7.82
N GLY A 96 -0.90 -3.86 7.55
CA GLY A 96 -1.84 -3.16 8.41
C GLY A 96 -2.15 -3.91 9.70
N THR A 97 -2.40 -5.21 9.58
CA THR A 97 -2.72 -6.13 10.68
C THR A 97 -1.50 -6.32 11.59
N GLU A 98 -0.30 -6.49 11.01
CA GLU A 98 0.97 -6.63 11.76
C GLU A 98 1.17 -5.47 12.75
N VAL A 99 0.81 -4.24 12.36
CA VAL A 99 0.93 -3.06 13.24
C VAL A 99 -0.13 -3.06 14.34
N VAL A 100 -1.36 -3.47 14.04
CA VAL A 100 -2.43 -3.55 15.05
C VAL A 100 -2.08 -4.60 16.10
N GLU A 101 -1.59 -5.76 15.66
CA GLU A 101 -1.12 -6.83 16.55
C GLU A 101 0.07 -6.38 17.39
N ALA A 102 1.08 -5.74 16.79
CA ALA A 102 2.23 -5.20 17.49
C ALA A 102 1.84 -4.12 18.54
N LYS A 103 0.75 -3.39 18.28
CA LYS A 103 0.17 -2.43 19.23
C LYS A 103 -0.82 -3.06 20.21
N THR A 104 -0.95 -4.39 20.27
CA THR A 104 -1.92 -5.10 21.13
C THR A 104 -3.36 -4.62 20.96
N GLY A 105 -3.75 -4.28 19.72
CA GLY A 105 -5.08 -3.77 19.39
C GLY A 105 -5.31 -2.29 19.70
N LYS A 106 -4.31 -1.54 20.18
CA LYS A 106 -4.43 -0.12 20.55
C LYS A 106 -4.39 0.84 19.35
N GLY A 107 -4.92 0.41 18.20
CA GLY A 107 -5.00 1.19 16.97
C GLY A 107 -4.03 0.77 15.87
N SER A 108 -4.20 1.36 14.70
CA SER A 108 -3.44 1.04 13.47
C SER A 108 -2.20 1.93 13.31
N ALA A 109 -1.57 1.85 12.13
CA ALA A 109 -0.42 2.67 11.76
C ALA A 109 -0.75 4.18 11.82
N THR A 110 0.05 4.92 12.60
CA THR A 110 -0.11 6.37 12.79
C THR A 110 1.09 7.12 12.20
N LEU A 111 2.29 6.90 12.75
CA LEU A 111 3.51 7.62 12.33
C LEU A 111 3.92 7.32 10.89
N SER A 112 3.79 6.07 10.44
CA SER A 112 4.14 5.69 9.07
C SER A 112 3.13 6.17 8.02
N MET A 113 1.94 6.59 8.45
CA MET A 113 0.88 7.11 7.58
C MET A 113 0.90 8.64 7.49
N ALA A 114 1.49 9.31 8.48
CA ALA A 114 1.52 10.77 8.61
C ALA A 114 2.50 11.44 7.63
#